data_AF-A0A349E190-F1
#
_entry.id   AF-A0A349E190-F1
#
_cell.length_a   1.000
_cell.length_b   1.000
_cell.length_c   1.000
_cell.angle_alpha   90.00
_cell.angle_beta   90.00
_cell.angle_gamma   90.00
#
_symmetry.space_group_name_H-M   'P 1'
#
loop_
_entity.id
_entity.type
_entity.pdbx_description
1 polymer ?
#
loop_
_entity_poly.entity_id
_entity_poly.type
_entity_poly.pdbx_seq_one_letter_code
_entity_poly.pdbx_strand_id
1 'polypeptide(L)'
;MKENRIRTLDIIWLALMGGQVVFLMVTLLVLKGDMAQENLQGMIDVVAVAFLVPSLLMSQILFKKFIQQIKDSEVALPEKLNRYQTATLIKGALIEAGNLFCIIALMLTDSQWLVIPIVAVLGFFFLQRPSVNKFEAALEQ
;
A
#
# COMPACT_ATOMS: atom_id res chain seq x y z
N MET A 1 6.23 24.35 -8.68
CA MET A 1 6.94 23.62 -7.60
C MET A 1 6.08 22.51 -7.00
N LYS A 2 4.86 22.80 -6.53
CA LYS A 2 3.88 21.84 -5.98
C LYS A 2 3.58 20.68 -6.94
N GLU A 3 3.23 20.96 -8.20
CA GLU A 3 2.92 19.95 -9.21
C GLU A 3 4.07 18.96 -9.45
N ASN A 4 5.30 19.45 -9.64
CA ASN A 4 6.47 18.60 -9.85
C ASN A 4 6.69 17.65 -8.66
N ARG A 5 6.52 18.13 -7.43
CA ARG A 5 6.66 17.33 -6.21
C ARG A 5 5.60 16.24 -6.08
N ILE A 6 4.35 16.56 -6.43
CA ILE A 6 3.27 15.56 -6.46
C ILE A 6 3.48 14.55 -7.60
N ARG A 7 3.98 14.99 -8.76
CA ARG A 7 4.34 14.09 -9.87
C ARG A 7 5.45 13.11 -9.48
N THR A 8 6.48 13.56 -8.75
CA THR A 8 7.50 12.65 -8.20
C THR A 8 6.90 11.64 -7.23
N LEU A 9 6.06 12.11 -6.29
CA LEU A 9 5.38 11.24 -5.33
C LEU A 9 4.51 10.18 -6.02
N ASP A 10 3.87 10.57 -7.11
CA ASP A 10 3.04 9.71 -7.92
C ASP A 10 3.85 8.62 -8.67
N ILE A 11 5.01 8.97 -9.22
CA ILE A 11 5.93 7.99 -9.81
C ILE A 11 6.36 6.96 -8.76
N ILE A 12 6.71 7.41 -7.55
CA ILE A 12 7.09 6.51 -6.46
C ILE A 12 5.91 5.61 -6.08
N TRP A 13 4.69 6.15 -5.99
CA TRP A 13 3.48 5.38 -5.71
C TRP A 13 3.25 4.28 -6.75
N LEU A 14 3.38 4.60 -8.03
CA LEU A 14 3.27 3.61 -9.11
C LEU A 14 4.39 2.57 -9.06
N ALA A 15 5.60 2.94 -8.63
CA ALA A 15 6.68 1.97 -8.42
C ALA A 15 6.38 0.97 -7.29
N LEU A 16 5.82 1.44 -6.15
CA LEU A 16 5.36 0.56 -5.07
C LEU A 16 4.25 -0.40 -5.52
N MET A 17 3.31 0.09 -6.33
CA MET A 17 2.28 -0.77 -6.93
C MET A 17 2.90 -1.78 -7.91
N GLY A 18 3.83 -1.31 -8.75
CA GLY A 18 4.53 -2.13 -9.75
C GLY A 18 5.30 -3.28 -9.11
N GLY A 19 5.98 -3.04 -7.98
CA GLY A 19 6.69 -4.07 -7.23
C GLY A 19 5.78 -5.22 -6.81
N GLN A 20 4.61 -4.90 -6.26
CA GLN A 20 3.61 -5.90 -5.85
C GLN A 20 3.06 -6.69 -7.05
N VAL A 21 2.78 -6.01 -8.18
CA VAL A 21 2.29 -6.65 -9.41
C VAL A 21 3.34 -7.60 -9.98
N VAL A 22 4.60 -7.18 -10.06
CA VAL A 22 5.71 -8.03 -10.53
C VAL A 22 5.88 -9.24 -9.61
N PHE A 23 5.84 -9.05 -8.30
CA PHE A 23 6.00 -10.16 -7.37
C PHE A 23 4.85 -11.16 -7.47
N LEU A 24 3.60 -10.69 -7.57
CA LEU A 24 2.44 -11.57 -7.82
C LEU A 24 2.60 -12.38 -9.11
N MET A 25 3.07 -11.76 -10.20
CA MET A 25 3.30 -12.46 -11.47
C MET A 25 4.38 -13.54 -11.34
N VAL A 26 5.49 -13.24 -10.65
CA VAL A 26 6.56 -14.23 -10.40
C VAL A 26 6.01 -15.40 -9.58
N THR A 27 5.25 -15.12 -8.53
CA THR A 27 4.63 -16.17 -7.70
C THR A 27 3.69 -17.07 -8.51
N LEU A 28 2.84 -16.50 -9.37
CA LEU A 28 1.84 -17.28 -10.13
C LEU A 28 2.39 -18.00 -11.37
N LEU A 29 3.42 -17.44 -12.02
CA LEU A 29 3.91 -17.94 -13.31
C LEU A 29 5.20 -18.74 -13.19
N VAL A 30 6.05 -18.41 -12.22
CA VAL A 30 7.40 -18.99 -12.09
C VAL A 30 7.45 -19.98 -10.93
N LEU A 31 6.91 -19.62 -9.76
CA LEU A 31 7.04 -20.39 -8.52
C LEU A 31 5.85 -21.29 -8.20
N LYS A 32 4.93 -21.47 -9.16
CA LYS A 32 3.64 -22.13 -8.95
C LYS A 32 3.83 -23.54 -8.38
N GLY A 33 3.41 -23.74 -7.13
CA GLY A 33 3.49 -25.01 -6.41
C GLY A 33 4.89 -25.46 -5.98
N ASP A 34 5.96 -24.78 -6.42
CA ASP A 34 7.35 -25.21 -6.17
C ASP A 34 7.75 -25.05 -4.69
N MET A 35 7.22 -23.99 -4.05
CA MET A 35 7.50 -23.65 -2.66
C MET A 35 6.34 -24.03 -1.71
N ALA A 36 5.33 -24.73 -2.22
CA ALA A 36 4.09 -24.98 -1.50
C ALA A 36 4.24 -26.04 -0.42
N GLN A 37 3.73 -25.75 0.78
CA GLN A 37 3.63 -26.70 1.89
C GLN A 37 2.17 -26.88 2.28
N GLU A 38 1.57 -28.00 1.89
CA GLU A 38 0.14 -28.29 2.15
C GLU A 38 -0.23 -28.20 3.64
N ASN A 39 0.68 -28.59 4.53
CA ASN A 39 0.46 -28.53 5.98
C ASN A 39 0.31 -27.10 6.53
N LEU A 40 0.74 -26.08 5.78
CA LEU A 40 0.63 -24.67 6.17
C LEU A 40 -0.61 -23.98 5.57
N GLN A 41 -1.25 -24.62 4.59
CA GLN A 41 -2.43 -24.11 3.93
C GLN A 41 -3.57 -23.92 4.93
N GLY A 42 -4.38 -22.87 4.75
CA GLY A 42 -5.43 -22.49 5.70
C GLY A 42 -4.90 -21.71 6.90
N MET A 43 -3.91 -22.22 7.66
CA MET A 43 -3.36 -21.48 8.79
C MET A 43 -2.65 -20.20 8.34
N ILE A 44 -1.71 -20.30 7.40
CA ILE A 44 -0.99 -19.14 6.87
C ILE A 44 -1.94 -18.21 6.12
N ASP A 45 -2.90 -18.75 5.37
CA ASP A 45 -3.84 -17.94 4.61
C ASP A 45 -4.71 -17.05 5.53
N VAL A 46 -5.19 -17.62 6.65
CA VAL A 46 -5.95 -16.88 7.67
C VAL A 46 -5.08 -15.81 8.33
N VAL A 47 -3.84 -16.16 8.72
CA VAL A 47 -2.89 -15.18 9.30
C VAL A 47 -2.63 -14.05 8.31
N ALA A 48 -2.50 -14.35 7.03
CA ALA A 48 -2.22 -13.35 6.01
C ALA A 48 -3.37 -12.35 5.85
N VAL A 49 -4.60 -12.82 5.74
CA VAL A 49 -5.77 -11.93 5.67
C VAL A 49 -5.99 -11.19 6.99
N ALA A 50 -5.75 -11.85 8.12
CA ALA A 50 -5.80 -11.22 9.43
C ALA A 50 -4.74 -10.11 9.61
N PHE A 51 -3.60 -10.20 8.92
CA PHE A 51 -2.57 -9.15 8.88
C PHE A 51 -2.90 -8.03 7.89
N LEU A 52 -3.53 -8.38 6.75
CA LEU A 52 -3.92 -7.43 5.70
C LEU A 52 -4.90 -6.38 6.21
N VAL A 53 -5.95 -6.78 6.93
CA VAL A 53 -7.02 -5.88 7.37
C VAL A 53 -6.49 -4.77 8.31
N PRO A 54 -5.72 -5.08 9.39
CA PRO A 54 -5.08 -4.06 10.21
C PRO A 54 -4.12 -3.17 9.44
N SER A 55 -3.34 -3.71 8.50
CA SER A 55 -2.44 -2.91 7.64
C SER A 55 -3.21 -1.83 6.88
N LEU A 56 -4.35 -2.20 6.26
CA LEU A 56 -5.22 -1.25 5.56
C LEU A 56 -5.80 -0.19 6.51
N LEU A 57 -6.34 -0.61 7.66
CA LEU A 57 -6.92 0.32 8.63
C LEU A 57 -5.88 1.29 9.19
N MET A 58 -4.73 0.76 9.60
CA MET A 58 -3.65 1.52 10.20
C MET A 58 -3.05 2.52 9.20
N SER A 59 -2.98 2.16 7.91
CA SER A 59 -2.56 3.09 6.86
C SER A 59 -3.44 4.34 6.81
N GLN A 60 -4.77 4.20 6.96
CA GLN A 60 -5.69 5.33 6.93
C GLN A 60 -5.66 6.12 8.23
N ILE A 61 -5.59 5.45 9.38
CA ILE A 61 -5.54 6.09 10.70
C ILE A 61 -4.27 6.94 10.83
N LEU A 62 -3.11 6.37 10.50
CA LEU A 62 -1.84 7.10 10.58
C LEU A 62 -1.78 8.25 9.56
N PHE A 63 -2.26 8.03 8.34
CA PHE A 63 -2.33 9.11 7.36
C PHE A 63 -3.18 10.27 7.88
N LYS A 64 -4.39 10.01 8.38
CA LYS A 64 -5.26 11.04 8.97
C LYS A 64 -4.57 11.77 10.13
N LYS A 65 -3.88 11.04 11.00
CA LYS A 65 -3.14 11.61 12.12
C LYS A 65 -2.02 12.55 11.64
N PHE A 66 -1.25 12.15 10.64
CA PHE A 66 -0.21 13.00 10.06
C PHE A 66 -0.79 14.24 9.38
N ILE A 67 -1.88 14.09 8.63
CA ILE A 67 -2.55 15.25 8.01
C ILE A 67 -3.04 16.23 9.07
N GLN A 68 -3.64 15.75 10.17
CA GLN A 68 -4.08 16.60 11.27
C GLN A 68 -2.90 17.36 11.89
N GLN A 69 -1.78 16.67 12.16
CA GLN A 69 -0.56 17.31 12.69
C GLN A 69 0.01 18.38 11.75
N ILE A 70 -0.13 18.21 10.43
CA ILE A 70 0.30 19.22 9.46
C ILE A 70 -0.65 20.43 9.49
N LYS A 71 -1.97 20.22 9.59
CA LYS A 71 -2.96 21.30 9.69
C LYS A 71 -2.78 22.13 10.96
N ASP A 72 -2.53 21.48 12.08
CA ASP A 72 -2.33 22.12 13.38
C ASP A 72 -0.98 22.87 13.48
N SER A 73 -0.11 22.73 12.47
CA SER A 73 1.20 23.37 12.43
C SER A 73 1.20 24.63 11.56
N GLU A 74 1.77 25.72 12.07
CA GLU A 74 1.96 26.98 11.33
C GLU A 74 3.19 26.96 10.41
N VAL A 75 3.41 25.84 9.71
CA VAL A 75 4.56 25.70 8.80
C VAL A 75 4.23 26.23 7.41
N ALA A 76 5.25 26.79 6.74
CA ALA A 76 5.12 27.28 5.38
C ALA A 76 4.76 26.16 4.38
N LEU A 77 4.16 26.53 3.24
CA LEU A 77 3.70 25.60 2.20
C LEU A 77 4.76 24.57 1.74
N PRO A 78 6.05 24.93 1.53
CA PRO A 78 7.06 23.95 1.14
C PRO A 78 7.26 22.83 2.17
N GLU A 79 7.14 23.16 3.46
CA GLU A 79 7.27 22.19 4.55
C GLU A 79 6.01 21.33 4.68
N LYS A 80 4.80 21.90 4.48
CA LYS A 80 3.56 21.12 4.38
C LYS A 80 3.63 20.08 3.27
N LEU A 81 4.20 20.44 2.11
CA LEU A 81 4.40 19.53 0.98
C LEU A 81 5.35 18.38 1.33
N ASN A 82 6.48 18.64 2.00
CA ASN A 82 7.41 17.60 2.45
C ASN A 82 6.72 16.62 3.41
N ARG A 83 6.00 17.13 4.41
CA ARG A 83 5.31 16.29 5.40
C ARG A 83 4.19 15.47 4.77
N TYR A 84 3.45 16.04 3.83
CA TYR A 84 2.43 15.31 3.06
C TYR A 84 3.05 14.16 2.26
N GLN A 85 4.17 14.41 1.57
CA GLN A 85 4.89 13.36 0.84
C GLN A 85 5.26 12.20 1.77
N THR A 86 5.86 12.49 2.93
CA THR A 86 6.19 11.47 3.94
C THR A 86 4.96 10.71 4.40
N ALA A 87 3.87 11.40 4.74
CA ALA A 87 2.63 10.77 5.19
C ALA A 87 2.03 9.83 4.11
N THR A 88 2.04 10.25 2.85
CA THR A 88 1.57 9.42 1.73
C THR A 88 2.47 8.21 1.52
N LEU A 89 3.80 8.35 1.59
CA LEU A 89 4.71 7.20 1.45
C LEU A 89 4.53 6.18 2.56
N ILE A 90 4.39 6.62 3.81
CA ILE A 90 4.12 5.72 4.96
C ILE A 90 2.79 4.98 4.76
N LYS A 91 1.76 5.69 4.27
CA LYS A 91 0.47 5.08 3.93
C LYS A 91 0.64 3.98 2.87
N GLY A 92 1.36 4.27 1.80
CA GLY A 92 1.64 3.31 0.73
C GLY A 92 2.37 2.08 1.25
N ALA A 93 3.48 2.28 1.98
CA ALA A 93 4.28 1.21 2.55
C ALA A 93 3.47 0.29 3.49
N LEU A 94 2.55 0.85 4.29
CA LEU A 94 1.69 0.04 5.16
C LEU A 94 0.74 -0.86 4.35
N ILE A 95 0.07 -0.31 3.32
CA ILE A 95 -0.83 -1.09 2.46
C ILE A 95 -0.03 -2.17 1.70
N GLU A 96 1.12 -1.81 1.15
CA GLU A 96 2.04 -2.72 0.46
C GLU A 96 2.48 -3.86 1.38
N ALA A 97 2.87 -3.58 2.62
CA ALA A 97 3.32 -4.61 3.56
C ALA A 97 2.25 -5.69 3.81
N GLY A 98 0.99 -5.28 3.99
CA GLY A 98 -0.11 -6.22 4.12
C GLY A 98 -0.31 -7.07 2.87
N ASN A 99 -0.27 -6.43 1.70
CA ASN A 99 -0.51 -7.10 0.43
C ASN A 99 0.62 -8.06 0.04
N LEU A 100 1.88 -7.64 0.26
CA LEU A 100 3.06 -8.49 0.07
C LEU A 100 3.02 -9.72 0.98
N PHE A 101 2.53 -9.58 2.21
CA PHE A 101 2.36 -10.71 3.11
C PHE A 101 1.35 -11.74 2.55
N CYS A 102 0.26 -11.28 1.92
CA CYS A 102 -0.65 -12.18 1.18
C CYS A 102 0.00 -12.84 -0.04
N ILE A 103 0.84 -12.12 -0.80
CA ILE A 103 1.58 -12.69 -1.94
C ILE A 103 2.57 -13.76 -1.46
N ILE A 104 3.27 -13.52 -0.35
CA ILE A 104 4.17 -14.50 0.27
C ILE A 104 3.38 -15.71 0.77
N ALA A 105 2.22 -15.51 1.39
CA ALA A 105 1.34 -16.61 1.78
C ALA A 105 0.91 -17.46 0.58
N LEU A 106 0.47 -16.83 -0.51
CA LEU A 106 0.15 -17.51 -1.77
C LEU A 106 1.34 -18.33 -2.29
N MET A 107 2.56 -17.80 -2.22
CA MET A 107 3.77 -18.51 -2.64
C MET A 107 4.05 -19.75 -1.77
N LEU A 108 3.77 -19.69 -0.47
CA LEU A 108 4.05 -20.76 0.49
C LEU A 108 2.95 -21.82 0.57
N THR A 109 1.70 -21.48 0.20
CA THR A 109 0.55 -22.37 0.33
C THR A 109 -0.09 -22.76 -1.01
N ASP A 110 0.30 -22.11 -2.10
CA ASP A 110 -0.33 -22.19 -3.44
C ASP A 110 -1.86 -21.96 -3.42
N SER A 111 -2.34 -21.29 -2.36
CA SER A 111 -3.76 -21.13 -2.08
C SER A 111 -4.38 -20.03 -2.93
N GLN A 112 -4.93 -20.42 -4.07
CA GLN A 112 -5.41 -19.51 -5.13
C GLN A 112 -6.47 -18.50 -4.67
N TRP A 113 -7.20 -18.78 -3.58
CA TRP A 113 -8.19 -17.84 -3.07
C TRP A 113 -7.56 -16.54 -2.57
N LEU A 114 -6.28 -16.56 -2.13
CA LEU A 114 -5.53 -15.37 -1.71
C LEU A 114 -5.35 -14.34 -2.84
N VAL A 115 -5.48 -14.74 -4.10
CA VAL A 115 -5.45 -13.81 -5.24
C VAL A 115 -6.56 -12.77 -5.15
N ILE A 116 -7.73 -13.14 -4.62
CA ILE A 116 -8.89 -12.24 -4.50
C ILE A 116 -8.57 -11.00 -3.63
N PRO A 117 -8.17 -11.14 -2.35
CA PRO A 117 -7.80 -9.99 -1.54
C PRO A 117 -6.58 -9.24 -2.11
N ILE A 118 -5.62 -9.93 -2.74
CA ILE A 118 -4.45 -9.27 -3.33
C ILE A 118 -4.85 -8.31 -4.44
N VAL A 119 -5.67 -8.77 -5.39
CA VAL A 119 -6.14 -7.95 -6.51
C VAL A 119 -7.06 -6.83 -6.03
N ALA A 120 -7.92 -7.11 -5.04
CA ALA A 120 -8.76 -6.08 -4.43
C ALA A 120 -7.92 -4.96 -3.80
N VAL A 121 -6.83 -5.30 -3.11
CA VAL A 121 -5.92 -4.32 -2.51
C VAL A 121 -5.10 -3.58 -3.55
N LEU A 122 -4.67 -4.22 -4.64
CA LEU A 122 -4.04 -3.52 -5.77
C LEU A 122 -4.99 -2.49 -6.39
N GLY A 123 -6.26 -2.84 -6.58
CA GLY A 123 -7.30 -1.90 -7.03
C GLY A 123 -7.48 -0.73 -6.06
N PHE A 124 -7.58 -1.02 -4.76
CA PHE A 124 -7.64 0.01 -3.73
C PHE A 124 -6.38 0.90 -3.71
N PHE A 125 -5.19 0.32 -3.83
CA PHE A 125 -3.91 1.03 -3.89
C PHE A 125 -3.86 1.99 -5.08
N PHE A 126 -4.39 1.58 -6.23
CA PHE A 126 -4.50 2.45 -7.40
C PHE A 126 -5.45 3.63 -7.16
N LEU A 127 -6.62 3.40 -6.55
CA LEU A 127 -7.57 4.46 -6.19
C LEU A 127 -6.98 5.45 -5.17
N GLN A 128 -6.02 5.01 -4.37
CA GLN A 128 -5.32 5.80 -3.36
C GLN A 128 -4.22 6.70 -3.94
N ARG A 129 -3.90 6.59 -5.23
CA ARG A 129 -2.86 7.36 -5.95
C ARG A 129 -2.86 8.87 -5.61
N PRO A 130 -1.72 9.46 -5.24
CA PRO A 130 -1.64 10.87 -4.89
C PRO A 130 -1.91 11.77 -6.09
N SER A 131 -2.55 12.91 -5.85
CA SER A 131 -2.81 13.93 -6.86
C SER A 131 -2.83 15.32 -6.24
N VAL A 132 -2.72 16.36 -7.08
CA VAL A 132 -2.76 17.75 -6.61
C VAL A 132 -4.09 18.02 -5.89
N ASN A 133 -5.21 17.58 -6.46
CA ASN A 133 -6.54 17.70 -5.87
C ASN A 133 -6.63 17.03 -4.49
N LYS A 134 -5.98 15.87 -4.29
CA LYS A 134 -5.96 15.18 -2.99
C LYS A 134 -5.11 15.90 -1.96
N PHE A 135 -4.04 16.57 -2.37
CA PHE A 135 -3.26 17.42 -1.48
C PHE A 135 -4.09 18.63 -1.03
N GLU A 136 -4.75 19.31 -1.95
CA GLU A 136 -5.58 20.50 -1.67
C GLU A 136 -6.75 20.14 -0.76
N ALA A 137 -7.49 19.09 -1.10
CA ALA A 137 -8.58 18.60 -0.25
C ALA A 137 -8.10 18.19 1.16
N ALA A 138 -6.86 17.71 1.28
CA ALA A 138 -6.31 17.29 2.57
C ALA A 138 -5.80 18.44 3.44
N LEU A 139 -5.33 19.56 2.87
CA LEU A 139 -4.57 20.58 3.60
C LEU A 139 -4.96 22.05 3.35
N GLU A 140 -5.78 22.35 2.34
CA GLU A 140 -6.19 23.72 1.96
C GLU A 140 -7.69 23.97 2.20
N GLN A 141 -8.26 23.33 3.23
CA GLN A 141 -9.59 23.68 3.79
C GLN A 141 -9.43 24.65 4.97
#